data_AF-A0A2P4TDI0-F1
#
_entry.id   AF-A0A2P4TDI0-F1
#
_cell.length_a   1.000
_cell.length_b   1.000
_cell.length_c   1.000
_cell.angle_alpha   90.00
_cell.angle_beta   90.00
_cell.angle_gamma   90.00
#
_symmetry.space_group_name_H-M   'P 1'
#
loop_
_entity.id
_entity.type
_entity.pdbx_description
1 polymer ?
#
loop_
_entity_poly.entity_id
_entity_poly.type
_entity_poly.pdbx_seq_one_letter_code
_entity_poly.pdbx_strand_id
1 'polypeptide(L)'
;SLLVAEEQKSPEIYYFWFAVVSKGDAFFIFSLFPFFSYRKSLSRSSVRSRMSLKSPKGYSSLQKGAVIWDPKPLQVKKIFEALKKGLNEYLEAHQTELDYLSDRQKDTKRNSRLAFYYDLDKVEELYEAYCIQCRLRDGAANMKHAFSLSPSTKASRESLVELYKNFQECTEDMCFIEGALEVHLGEFHLKMKGLVGFARLCPGDQYEVFVRLGRQKWKLKGKIETDDSQTWDEEEKIFIPNLHEQFEIKVWCIMQVTELRGLATVLVGVVTCDSINFFTTKPQAIIVDITELGTIKLQLEVLWNSSQPNMSKKTLDTSHNTDLLKRLTCDDLWI
;
A
#
# COMPACT_ATOMS: atom_id res chain seq x y z
N SER A 1 -10.92 12.17 42.98
CA SER A 1 -10.26 10.89 43.31
C SER A 1 -9.48 10.46 42.09
N LEU A 2 -8.15 10.55 42.12
CA LEU A 2 -7.30 10.02 41.04
C LEU A 2 -7.38 8.49 41.08
N LEU A 3 -7.72 7.86 39.97
CA LEU A 3 -7.46 6.44 39.76
C LEU A 3 -6.18 6.37 38.92
N VAL A 4 -5.11 5.89 39.55
CA VAL A 4 -3.86 5.52 38.87
C VAL A 4 -4.00 4.05 38.49
N ALA A 5 -3.99 3.75 37.20
CA ALA A 5 -3.82 2.38 36.71
C ALA A 5 -2.33 2.15 36.46
N GLU A 6 -1.81 1.06 37.04
CA GLU A 6 -0.40 0.68 37.04
C GLU A 6 0.01 0.09 35.67
N GLU A 7 1.21 0.49 35.21
CA GLU A 7 1.73 0.28 33.86
C GLU A 7 2.73 -0.91 33.84
N GLN A 8 2.53 -1.88 32.94
CA GLN A 8 3.57 -2.86 32.61
C GLN A 8 4.53 -2.25 31.57
N LYS A 9 5.81 -2.16 31.95
CA LYS A 9 6.93 -1.57 31.21
C LYS A 9 7.30 -2.34 29.94
N SER A 10 7.40 -1.62 28.81
CA SER A 10 8.43 -1.83 27.77
C SER A 10 9.02 -0.47 27.37
N PRO A 11 10.33 -0.36 27.11
CA PRO A 11 11.01 0.93 27.01
C PRO A 11 11.01 1.42 25.57
N GLU A 12 10.30 2.51 25.33
CA GLU A 12 10.70 3.70 24.56
C GLU A 12 9.43 4.43 24.12
N ILE A 13 9.43 5.75 24.30
CA ILE A 13 8.34 6.71 24.06
C ILE A 13 7.41 6.93 25.29
N TYR A 14 7.75 7.91 26.12
CA TYR A 14 6.85 8.46 27.14
C TYR A 14 5.90 9.49 26.49
N TYR A 15 4.59 9.25 26.54
CA TYR A 15 3.57 10.30 26.39
C TYR A 15 2.63 10.30 27.58
N PHE A 16 2.76 11.31 28.45
CA PHE A 16 1.84 11.54 29.56
C PHE A 16 0.46 11.95 29.06
N TRP A 17 -0.57 11.18 29.41
CA TRP A 17 -1.96 11.62 29.31
C TRP A 17 -2.36 12.31 30.62
N PHE A 18 -2.61 13.62 30.59
CA PHE A 18 -3.34 14.29 31.67
C PHE A 18 -4.78 14.54 31.24
N ALA A 19 -5.72 13.81 31.85
CA ALA A 19 -7.11 14.21 31.89
C ALA A 19 -7.32 15.10 33.12
N VAL A 20 -7.46 16.42 32.92
CA VAL A 20 -7.90 17.32 33.99
C VAL A 20 -9.43 17.28 34.06
N VAL A 21 -9.96 16.64 35.10
CA VAL A 21 -11.39 16.77 35.44
C VAL A 21 -11.57 18.09 36.18
N SER A 22 -12.01 19.13 35.48
CA SER A 22 -12.51 20.34 36.13
C SER A 22 -14.01 20.21 36.37
N LYS A 23 -14.45 20.46 37.60
CA LYS A 23 -15.87 20.68 37.91
C LYS A 23 -16.27 22.05 37.35
N GLY A 24 -16.91 22.06 36.20
CA GLY A 24 -17.51 23.26 35.60
C GLY A 24 -17.46 23.22 34.08
N ASP A 25 -18.60 23.44 33.45
CA ASP A 25 -18.86 23.35 32.01
C ASP A 25 -17.90 24.20 31.15
N ALA A 26 -16.82 23.60 30.67
CA ALA A 26 -16.12 23.94 29.41
C ALA A 26 -14.95 22.98 29.18
N PHE A 27 -15.02 22.16 28.13
CA PHE A 27 -13.86 21.42 27.62
C PHE A 27 -13.16 22.29 26.57
N PHE A 28 -11.98 22.82 26.90
CA PHE A 28 -11.05 23.36 25.92
C PHE A 28 -9.94 22.34 25.69
N ILE A 29 -9.90 21.75 24.50
CA ILE A 29 -8.74 20.97 24.05
C ILE A 29 -7.68 21.98 23.61
N PHE A 30 -6.64 22.16 24.42
CA PHE A 30 -5.40 22.80 23.98
C PHE A 30 -4.47 21.73 23.41
N SER A 31 -4.26 21.75 22.09
CA SER A 31 -3.14 21.07 21.44
C SER A 31 -1.94 22.01 21.38
N LEU A 32 -0.88 21.67 22.11
CA LEU A 32 0.47 22.26 22.12
C LEU A 32 1.41 21.08 21.80
N PHE A 33 2.07 20.91 20.65
CA PHE A 33 3.12 21.67 19.94
C PHE A 33 3.49 20.85 18.66
N PRO A 34 4.55 21.18 17.88
CA PRO A 34 4.79 22.37 17.07
C PRO A 34 4.68 22.03 15.57
N PHE A 35 4.00 22.88 14.81
CA PHE A 35 4.04 22.88 13.35
C PHE A 35 5.36 23.53 12.89
N PHE A 36 6.09 22.90 11.96
CA PHE A 36 7.16 23.61 11.23
C PHE A 36 6.53 24.80 10.48
N SER A 37 6.82 26.00 10.96
CA SER A 37 6.27 27.24 10.42
C SER A 37 7.00 27.64 9.14
N TYR A 38 6.29 27.58 8.02
CA TYR A 38 6.65 28.29 6.80
C TYR A 38 6.48 29.80 7.08
N ARG A 39 7.58 30.52 7.31
CA ARG A 39 7.55 31.96 7.60
C ARG A 39 6.97 32.75 6.43
N LYS A 40 5.83 33.40 6.64
CA LYS A 40 5.51 34.69 6.01
C LYS A 40 5.11 35.66 7.11
N SER A 41 5.87 36.75 7.23
CA SER A 41 5.61 37.85 8.15
C SER A 41 4.33 38.58 7.75
N LEU A 42 3.45 38.86 8.72
CA LEU A 42 2.44 39.90 8.57
C LEU A 42 2.29 40.69 9.87
N SER A 43 2.36 42.00 9.72
CA SER A 43 2.10 43.01 10.73
C SER A 43 0.61 43.10 11.07
N ARG A 44 0.35 43.56 12.31
CA ARG A 44 -0.95 43.83 12.94
C ARG A 44 -1.94 44.60 12.05
N SER A 45 -3.20 44.16 12.02
CA SER A 45 -4.34 44.95 12.51
C SER A 45 -5.66 44.17 12.40
N SER A 46 -6.53 44.39 13.38
CA SER A 46 -7.89 43.88 13.49
C SER A 46 -8.79 44.41 12.37
N VAL A 47 -9.71 43.59 11.86
CA VAL A 47 -11.17 43.87 11.77
C VAL A 47 -11.87 42.61 11.24
N ARG A 48 -12.97 42.28 11.89
CA ARG A 48 -14.00 41.29 11.54
C ARG A 48 -14.36 41.31 10.05
N SER A 49 -14.16 40.20 9.35
CA SER A 49 -14.78 39.95 8.04
C SER A 49 -15.01 38.45 7.84
N ARG A 50 -16.26 38.13 7.55
CA ARG A 50 -16.81 36.79 7.28
C ARG A 50 -16.30 36.38 5.90
N MET A 51 -15.40 35.40 5.79
CA MET A 51 -15.00 34.83 4.49
C MET A 51 -14.91 33.31 4.55
N SER A 52 -15.71 32.65 3.70
CA SER A 52 -15.57 31.24 3.37
C SER A 52 -14.20 31.00 2.75
N LEU A 53 -13.39 30.14 3.36
CA LEU A 53 -12.15 29.65 2.75
C LEU A 53 -12.53 28.66 1.64
N LYS A 54 -12.51 29.14 0.40
CA LYS A 54 -12.43 28.29 -0.78
C LYS A 54 -11.06 27.61 -0.79
N SER A 55 -11.05 26.29 -0.93
CA SER A 55 -9.84 25.51 -1.15
C SER A 55 -9.14 25.92 -2.46
N PRO A 56 -7.80 25.84 -2.55
CA PRO A 56 -7.11 26.15 -3.79
C PRO A 56 -7.45 25.09 -4.84
N LYS A 57 -8.00 25.54 -5.97
CA LYS A 57 -8.11 24.71 -7.17
C LYS A 57 -6.70 24.44 -7.72
N GLY A 58 -6.27 23.19 -7.62
CA GLY A 58 -5.14 22.61 -8.35
C GLY A 58 -5.35 21.10 -8.42
N TYR A 59 -5.45 20.58 -9.64
CA TYR A 59 -5.74 19.17 -10.01
C TYR A 59 -7.21 18.72 -9.85
N SER A 60 -8.08 19.35 -10.64
CA SER A 60 -9.40 18.83 -10.94
C SER A 60 -9.34 17.73 -12.01
N SER A 61 -9.26 16.46 -11.58
CA SER A 61 -9.91 15.30 -12.24
C SER A 61 -9.50 13.98 -11.57
N LEU A 62 -9.94 13.73 -10.33
CA LEU A 62 -10.12 12.36 -9.85
C LEU A 62 -11.57 12.25 -9.43
N GLN A 63 -12.27 11.33 -10.08
CA GLN A 63 -13.72 11.23 -10.07
C GLN A 63 -14.25 11.12 -8.65
N LYS A 64 -15.16 12.04 -8.35
CA LYS A 64 -16.07 12.01 -7.21
C LYS A 64 -17.00 10.80 -7.39
N GLY A 65 -16.57 9.67 -6.86
CA GLY A 65 -17.24 8.38 -7.00
C GLY A 65 -16.52 7.30 -6.23
N ALA A 66 -16.11 7.59 -4.99
CA ALA A 66 -15.51 6.60 -4.11
C ALA A 66 -16.61 6.00 -3.23
N VAL A 67 -16.89 4.72 -3.46
CA VAL A 67 -17.42 3.81 -2.44
C VAL A 67 -16.62 4.09 -1.16
N ILE A 68 -17.28 4.49 -0.08
CA ILE A 68 -16.63 4.70 1.22
C ILE A 68 -16.20 3.32 1.70
N TRP A 69 -14.95 2.96 1.44
CA TRP A 69 -14.33 1.82 2.08
C TRP A 69 -14.05 2.20 3.53
N ASP A 70 -14.50 1.38 4.47
CA ASP A 70 -14.05 1.51 5.85
C ASP A 70 -12.56 1.13 5.89
N PRO A 71 -11.67 2.02 6.38
CA PRO A 71 -10.25 1.73 6.46
C PRO A 71 -10.00 0.42 7.21
N LYS A 72 -9.02 -0.36 6.78
CA LYS A 72 -8.63 -1.64 7.41
C LYS A 72 -7.24 -1.55 8.03
N PRO A 73 -7.09 -1.00 9.26
CA PRO A 73 -5.78 -0.74 9.85
C PRO A 73 -4.87 -1.96 9.94
N LEU A 74 -5.45 -3.12 10.26
CA LEU A 74 -4.66 -4.35 10.37
C LEU A 74 -4.08 -4.79 9.02
N GLN A 75 -4.83 -4.62 7.93
CA GLN A 75 -4.36 -4.96 6.59
C GLN A 75 -3.28 -3.97 6.14
N VAL A 76 -3.51 -2.66 6.34
CA VAL A 76 -2.54 -1.62 6.03
C VAL A 76 -1.22 -1.84 6.77
N LYS A 77 -1.29 -2.18 8.07
CA LYS A 77 -0.10 -2.52 8.87
C LYS A 77 0.69 -3.68 8.26
N LYS A 78 0.04 -4.78 7.90
CA LYS A 78 0.71 -5.95 7.31
C LYS A 78 1.40 -5.61 5.99
N ILE A 79 0.72 -4.85 5.13
CA ILE A 79 1.30 -4.44 3.84
C ILE A 79 2.45 -3.47 4.05
N PHE A 80 2.31 -2.50 4.96
CA PHE A 80 3.40 -1.58 5.31
C PHE A 80 4.64 -2.35 5.79
N GLU A 81 4.48 -3.29 6.71
CA GLU A 81 5.59 -4.08 7.24
C GLU A 81 6.29 -4.89 6.13
N ALA A 82 5.52 -5.51 5.24
CA ALA A 82 6.06 -6.25 4.10
C ALA A 82 6.75 -5.33 3.08
N LEU A 83 6.14 -4.19 2.74
CA LEU A 83 6.71 -3.20 1.83
C LEU A 83 8.03 -2.62 2.38
N LYS A 84 8.03 -2.20 3.65
CA LYS A 84 9.23 -1.71 4.34
C LYS A 84 10.34 -2.75 4.35
N LYS A 85 10.00 -4.01 4.63
CA LYS A 85 10.95 -5.12 4.56
C LYS A 85 11.53 -5.27 3.16
N GLY A 86 10.69 -5.32 2.12
CA GLY A 86 11.13 -5.44 0.74
C GLY A 86 12.02 -4.29 0.28
N LEU A 87 11.69 -3.04 0.63
CA LEU A 87 12.51 -1.87 0.30
C LEU A 87 13.88 -1.93 0.99
N ASN A 88 13.93 -2.35 2.25
CA ASN A 88 15.20 -2.55 2.96
C ASN A 88 16.05 -3.65 2.34
N GLU A 89 15.46 -4.81 1.99
CA GLU A 89 16.16 -5.88 1.27
C GLU A 89 16.77 -5.35 -0.05
N TYR A 90 16.06 -4.46 -0.74
CA TYR A 90 16.55 -3.86 -1.98
C TYR A 90 17.73 -2.92 -1.74
N LEU A 91 17.64 -2.07 -0.73
CA LEU A 91 18.74 -1.18 -0.33
C LEU A 91 19.99 -1.97 0.10
N GLU A 92 19.82 -3.05 0.86
CA GLU A 92 20.91 -3.93 1.29
C GLU A 92 21.56 -4.67 0.11
N ALA A 93 20.77 -5.19 -0.81
CA ALA A 93 21.28 -5.86 -2.02
C ALA A 93 22.08 -4.89 -2.89
N HIS A 94 21.58 -3.65 -3.08
CA HIS A 94 22.30 -2.61 -3.82
C HIS A 94 23.55 -2.13 -3.10
N GLN A 95 23.52 -2.02 -1.77
CA GLN A 95 24.71 -1.68 -0.98
C GLN A 95 25.79 -2.75 -1.15
N THR A 96 25.42 -4.03 -1.09
CA THR A 96 26.36 -5.16 -1.30
C THR A 96 26.93 -5.17 -2.72
N GLU A 97 26.12 -4.92 -3.75
CA GLU A 97 26.58 -4.78 -5.15
C GLU A 97 27.59 -3.63 -5.28
N LEU A 98 27.30 -2.48 -4.64
CA LEU A 98 28.20 -1.33 -4.64
C LEU A 98 29.51 -1.59 -3.89
N ASP A 99 29.46 -2.25 -2.74
CA ASP A 99 30.67 -2.57 -1.97
C ASP A 99 31.58 -3.52 -2.77
N TYR A 100 31.00 -4.53 -3.43
CA TYR A 100 31.71 -5.42 -4.36
C TYR A 100 32.32 -4.70 -5.57
N LEU A 101 31.60 -3.73 -6.14
CA LEU A 101 32.07 -2.94 -7.29
C LEU A 101 33.02 -1.79 -6.91
N SER A 102 32.97 -1.32 -5.66
CA SER A 102 33.85 -0.25 -5.16
C SER A 102 35.32 -0.66 -5.16
N ASP A 103 35.60 -1.97 -5.01
CA ASP A 103 36.90 -2.59 -5.20
C ASP A 103 37.39 -2.57 -6.67
N ARG A 104 36.54 -2.20 -7.65
CA ARG A 104 36.81 -2.30 -9.09
C ARG A 104 36.63 -1.02 -9.94
N GLN A 105 36.40 0.15 -9.32
CA GLN A 105 36.30 1.51 -9.92
C GLN A 105 34.87 2.04 -10.16
N LYS A 106 34.79 3.38 -10.05
CA LYS A 106 33.65 4.27 -9.78
C LYS A 106 32.70 4.50 -10.97
N ASP A 107 31.45 4.76 -10.59
CA ASP A 107 30.37 5.44 -11.31
C ASP A 107 29.53 4.58 -12.25
N THR A 108 28.64 3.79 -11.64
CA THR A 108 27.35 3.43 -12.26
C THR A 108 26.32 3.16 -11.16
N LYS A 109 25.06 3.58 -11.35
CA LYS A 109 23.86 3.36 -10.49
C LYS A 109 23.62 4.21 -9.21
N ARG A 110 24.26 5.37 -8.99
CA ARG A 110 23.86 6.26 -7.84
C ARG A 110 22.38 6.69 -7.87
N ASN A 111 21.77 6.83 -9.05
CA ASN A 111 20.41 7.37 -9.19
C ASN A 111 19.31 6.37 -8.83
N SER A 112 19.52 5.06 -8.99
CA SER A 112 18.50 4.07 -8.62
C SER A 112 18.38 3.98 -7.09
N ARG A 113 19.51 3.98 -6.36
CA ARG A 113 19.51 3.84 -4.88
C ARG A 113 18.77 4.98 -4.17
N LEU A 114 18.91 6.22 -4.66
CA LEU A 114 18.24 7.38 -4.07
C LEU A 114 16.71 7.28 -4.19
N ALA A 115 16.20 6.66 -5.26
CA ALA A 115 14.76 6.45 -5.43
C ALA A 115 14.19 5.52 -4.34
N PHE A 116 14.89 4.44 -3.97
CA PHE A 116 14.44 3.53 -2.90
C PHE A 116 14.47 4.18 -1.52
N TYR A 117 15.45 5.03 -1.22
CA TYR A 117 15.43 5.81 0.02
C TYR A 117 14.25 6.78 0.08
N TYR A 118 13.94 7.45 -1.03
CA TYR A 118 12.77 8.32 -1.12
C TYR A 118 11.47 7.54 -0.92
N ASP A 119 11.32 6.39 -1.58
CA ASP A 119 10.12 5.56 -1.41
C ASP A 119 10.00 5.03 0.03
N LEU A 120 11.10 4.62 0.66
CA LEU A 120 11.11 4.18 2.06
C LEU A 120 10.70 5.30 3.02
N ASP A 121 11.33 6.47 2.93
CA ASP A 121 11.02 7.65 3.74
C ASP A 121 9.55 8.05 3.56
N LYS A 122 9.06 8.03 2.31
CA LYS A 122 7.67 8.39 2.02
C LYS A 122 6.68 7.38 2.57
N VAL A 123 6.99 6.09 2.48
CA VAL A 123 6.17 5.01 3.04
C VAL A 123 6.11 5.09 4.57
N GLU A 124 7.23 5.42 5.23
CA GLU A 124 7.28 5.63 6.69
C GLU A 124 6.45 6.85 7.12
N GLU A 125 6.61 7.99 6.45
CA GLU A 125 5.82 9.21 6.71
C GLU A 125 4.31 8.95 6.59
N LEU A 126 3.90 8.26 5.51
CA LEU A 126 2.48 7.93 5.28
C LEU A 126 1.94 7.00 6.37
N TYR A 127 2.72 6.00 6.79
CA TYR A 127 2.29 5.06 7.82
C TYR A 127 2.19 5.71 9.20
N GLU A 128 3.11 6.61 9.55
CA GLU A 128 3.02 7.41 10.77
C GLU A 128 1.75 8.27 10.78
N ALA A 129 1.48 8.97 9.68
CA ALA A 129 0.26 9.75 9.51
C ALA A 129 -1.00 8.86 9.65
N TYR A 130 -0.98 7.66 9.06
CA TYR A 130 -2.08 6.70 9.18
C TYR A 130 -2.31 6.27 10.63
N CYS A 131 -1.25 5.99 11.38
CA CYS A 131 -1.32 5.61 12.79
C CYS A 131 -1.90 6.71 13.67
N ILE A 132 -1.56 7.98 13.39
CA ILE A 132 -2.15 9.14 14.09
C ILE A 132 -3.65 9.18 13.84
N GLN A 133 -4.09 9.04 12.58
CA GLN A 133 -5.50 9.06 12.23
C GLN A 133 -6.27 7.88 12.83
N CYS A 134 -5.68 6.67 12.88
CA CYS A 134 -6.24 5.54 13.60
C CYS A 134 -6.55 5.89 15.06
N ARG A 135 -5.57 6.46 15.77
CA ARG A 135 -5.69 6.80 17.19
C ARG A 135 -6.74 7.88 17.43
N LEU A 136 -6.83 8.88 16.55
CA LEU A 136 -7.84 9.93 16.63
C LEU A 136 -9.25 9.36 16.40
N ARG A 137 -9.41 8.51 15.39
CA ARG A 137 -10.67 7.83 15.07
C ARG A 137 -11.14 6.94 16.23
N ASP A 138 -10.24 6.14 16.79
CA ASP A 138 -10.52 5.27 17.93
C ASP A 138 -10.87 6.09 19.18
N GLY A 139 -10.16 7.21 19.42
CA GLY A 139 -10.49 8.15 20.49
C GLY A 139 -11.89 8.73 20.34
N ALA A 140 -12.28 9.15 19.14
CA ALA A 140 -13.62 9.66 18.85
C ALA A 140 -14.70 8.58 19.04
N ALA A 141 -14.45 7.33 18.60
CA ALA A 141 -15.35 6.20 18.79
C ALA A 141 -15.55 5.87 20.28
N ASN A 142 -14.46 5.85 21.06
CA ASN A 142 -14.49 5.61 22.50
C ASN A 142 -15.26 6.71 23.24
N MET A 143 -15.05 7.97 22.89
CA MET A 143 -15.81 9.09 23.46
C MET A 143 -17.30 9.00 23.12
N LYS A 144 -17.64 8.70 21.86
CA LYS A 144 -19.03 8.48 21.43
C LYS A 144 -19.70 7.37 22.25
N HIS A 145 -19.00 6.26 22.48
CA HIS A 145 -19.49 5.18 23.33
C HIS A 145 -19.73 5.65 24.78
N ALA A 146 -18.78 6.38 25.37
CA ALA A 146 -18.93 6.94 26.72
C ALA A 146 -20.13 7.90 26.85
N PHE A 147 -20.36 8.75 25.85
CA PHE A 147 -21.53 9.64 25.81
C PHE A 147 -22.85 8.88 25.69
N SER A 148 -22.88 7.72 25.01
CA SER A 148 -24.09 6.89 24.91
C SER A 148 -24.50 6.26 26.25
N LEU A 149 -23.54 6.07 27.16
CA LEU A 149 -23.77 5.56 28.52
C LEU A 149 -24.12 6.68 29.51
N SER A 150 -23.96 7.95 29.11
CA SER A 150 -24.16 9.12 29.98
C SER A 150 -25.55 9.74 29.77
N PRO A 151 -26.13 10.43 30.78
CA PRO A 151 -27.39 11.14 30.63
C PRO A 151 -27.33 12.19 29.50
N SER A 152 -28.37 12.22 28.66
CA SER A 152 -28.45 13.14 27.52
C SER A 152 -28.74 14.57 27.97
N THR A 153 -27.76 15.47 27.79
CA THR A 153 -27.90 16.91 28.01
C THR A 153 -27.85 17.66 26.67
N LYS A 154 -28.07 18.98 26.68
CA LYS A 154 -27.89 19.79 25.46
C LYS A 154 -26.41 19.82 25.03
N ALA A 155 -25.50 20.04 25.98
CA ALA A 155 -24.07 20.06 25.73
C ALA A 155 -23.56 18.70 25.21
N SER A 156 -24.01 17.58 25.78
CA SER A 156 -23.60 16.26 25.30
C SER A 156 -24.06 15.97 23.87
N ARG A 157 -25.23 16.48 23.46
CA ARG A 157 -25.71 16.37 22.07
C ARG A 157 -24.86 17.18 21.10
N GLU A 158 -24.43 18.39 21.49
CA GLU A 158 -23.53 19.21 20.68
C GLU A 158 -22.15 18.55 20.54
N SER A 159 -21.58 18.03 21.63
CA SER A 159 -20.33 17.27 21.60
C SER A 159 -20.42 16.01 20.73
N LEU A 160 -21.55 15.29 20.77
CA LEU A 160 -21.76 14.11 19.92
C LEU A 160 -21.70 14.47 18.44
N VAL A 161 -22.33 15.57 18.02
CA VAL A 161 -22.30 16.03 16.61
C VAL A 161 -20.86 16.31 16.16
N GLU A 162 -20.07 16.97 17.01
CA GLU A 162 -18.65 17.23 16.72
C GLU A 162 -17.84 15.93 16.63
N LEU A 163 -18.07 14.97 17.53
CA LEU A 163 -17.40 13.66 17.49
C LEU A 163 -17.74 12.87 16.22
N TYR A 164 -18.99 12.91 15.75
CA TYR A 164 -19.37 12.29 14.47
C TYR A 164 -18.61 12.91 13.29
N LYS A 165 -18.51 14.24 13.28
CA LYS A 165 -17.76 14.96 12.26
C LYS A 165 -16.28 14.58 12.30
N ASN A 166 -15.65 14.60 13.47
CA ASN A 166 -14.24 14.24 13.63
C ASN A 166 -13.97 12.78 13.22
N PHE A 167 -14.86 11.85 13.59
CA PHE A 167 -14.75 10.45 13.18
C PHE A 167 -14.80 10.31 11.65
N GLN A 168 -15.70 11.04 10.99
CA GLN A 168 -15.81 11.03 9.53
C GLN A 168 -14.57 11.65 8.87
N GLU A 169 -14.09 12.80 9.35
CA GLU A 169 -12.87 13.45 8.85
C GLU A 169 -11.65 12.53 8.99
N CYS A 170 -11.45 11.89 10.16
CA CYS A 170 -10.37 10.91 10.34
C CYS A 170 -10.51 9.74 9.36
N THR A 171 -11.73 9.27 9.11
CA THR A 171 -11.98 8.16 8.17
C THR A 171 -11.64 8.56 6.73
N GLU A 172 -12.02 9.77 6.31
CA GLU A 172 -11.68 10.31 4.99
C GLU A 172 -10.16 10.51 4.83
N ASP A 173 -9.49 11.02 5.86
CA ASP A 173 -8.02 11.17 5.90
C ASP A 173 -7.32 9.81 5.81
N MET A 174 -7.80 8.79 6.53
CA MET A 174 -7.26 7.43 6.43
C MET A 174 -7.39 6.87 5.02
N CYS A 175 -8.55 7.02 4.38
CA CYS A 175 -8.74 6.59 2.99
C CYS A 175 -7.82 7.35 2.01
N PHE A 176 -7.57 8.63 2.26
CA PHE A 176 -6.64 9.42 1.46
C PHE A 176 -5.20 8.91 1.62
N ILE A 177 -4.77 8.63 2.85
CA ILE A 177 -3.44 8.08 3.14
C ILE A 177 -3.28 6.68 2.52
N GLU A 178 -4.30 5.83 2.60
CA GLU A 178 -4.32 4.52 1.93
C GLU A 178 -4.11 4.67 0.42
N GLY A 179 -4.84 5.57 -0.23
CA GLY A 179 -4.66 5.84 -1.66
C GLY A 179 -3.27 6.39 -2.00
N ALA A 180 -2.67 7.20 -1.13
CA ALA A 180 -1.30 7.68 -1.30
C ALA A 180 -0.28 6.55 -1.13
N LEU A 181 -0.49 5.64 -0.18
CA LEU A 181 0.37 4.47 0.06
C LEU A 181 0.30 3.49 -1.12
N GLU A 182 -0.86 3.31 -1.75
CA GLU A 182 -1.04 2.44 -2.92
C GLU A 182 -0.12 2.81 -4.09
N VAL A 183 0.20 4.10 -4.25
CA VAL A 183 1.11 4.59 -5.30
C VAL A 183 2.54 4.06 -5.12
N HIS A 184 2.94 3.73 -3.88
CA HIS A 184 4.28 3.26 -3.54
C HIS A 184 4.40 1.73 -3.49
N LEU A 185 3.33 0.97 -3.77
CA LEU A 185 3.37 -0.50 -3.74
C LEU A 185 4.17 -1.10 -4.90
N GLY A 186 4.43 -0.34 -5.96
CA GLY A 186 5.17 -0.80 -7.13
C GLY A 186 4.36 -1.74 -8.02
N GLU A 187 5.02 -2.73 -8.61
CA GLU A 187 4.46 -3.65 -9.59
C GLU A 187 4.84 -5.11 -9.29
N PHE A 188 3.91 -6.03 -9.48
CA PHE A 188 4.18 -7.46 -9.53
C PHE A 188 4.22 -7.94 -10.98
N HIS A 189 5.37 -8.48 -11.38
CA HIS A 189 5.61 -9.08 -12.67
C HIS A 189 5.40 -10.58 -12.51
N LEU A 190 4.26 -11.08 -12.98
CA LEU A 190 3.87 -12.48 -12.92
C LEU A 190 4.33 -13.19 -14.18
N LYS A 191 4.87 -14.40 -14.01
CA LYS A 191 5.24 -15.29 -15.10
C LYS A 191 4.60 -16.67 -14.93
N MET A 192 3.99 -17.18 -15.98
CA MET A 192 3.46 -18.54 -16.04
C MET A 192 4.61 -19.52 -16.17
N LYS A 193 4.69 -20.52 -15.28
CA LYS A 193 5.69 -21.60 -15.35
C LYS A 193 5.09 -22.93 -15.79
N GLY A 194 3.82 -23.20 -15.43
CA GLY A 194 3.12 -24.40 -15.85
C GLY A 194 2.17 -24.95 -14.80
N LEU A 195 1.47 -26.02 -15.18
CA LEU A 195 0.74 -26.91 -14.28
C LEU A 195 1.60 -28.13 -13.94
N VAL A 196 1.53 -28.61 -12.70
CA VAL A 196 2.20 -29.83 -12.27
C VAL A 196 1.13 -30.79 -11.77
N GLY A 197 0.96 -31.93 -12.42
CA GLY A 197 -0.02 -32.92 -11.99
C GLY A 197 0.41 -34.33 -12.32
N PHE A 198 0.88 -35.07 -11.31
CA PHE A 198 1.36 -36.43 -11.47
C PHE A 198 0.25 -37.34 -12.04
N ALA A 199 0.44 -37.83 -13.27
CA ALA A 199 -0.49 -38.70 -14.01
C ALA A 199 -1.91 -38.11 -14.25
N ARG A 200 -2.10 -36.81 -14.05
CA ARG A 200 -3.40 -36.13 -14.24
C ARG A 200 -3.44 -35.19 -15.44
N LEU A 201 -2.29 -34.73 -15.90
CA LEU A 201 -2.18 -33.93 -17.11
C LEU A 201 -1.94 -34.88 -18.28
N CYS A 202 -2.85 -34.92 -19.24
CA CYS A 202 -2.75 -35.77 -20.41
C CYS A 202 -2.38 -34.96 -21.65
N PRO A 203 -1.56 -35.51 -22.56
CA PRO A 203 -1.35 -34.92 -23.88
C PRO A 203 -2.65 -34.57 -24.60
N GLY A 204 -2.73 -33.34 -25.10
CA GLY A 204 -3.90 -32.79 -25.77
C GLY A 204 -4.89 -32.08 -24.84
N ASP A 205 -4.75 -32.20 -23.52
CA ASP A 205 -5.55 -31.44 -22.56
C ASP A 205 -5.35 -29.94 -22.77
N GLN A 206 -6.44 -29.20 -22.62
CA GLN A 206 -6.43 -27.74 -22.68
C GLN A 206 -6.89 -27.17 -21.35
N TYR A 207 -6.22 -26.11 -20.90
CA TYR A 207 -6.53 -25.43 -19.64
C TYR A 207 -6.69 -23.93 -19.87
N GLU A 208 -7.61 -23.30 -19.15
CA GLU A 208 -7.67 -21.83 -19.01
C GLU A 208 -7.36 -21.46 -17.56
N VAL A 209 -6.36 -20.60 -17.34
CA VAL A 209 -6.06 -20.04 -16.02
C VAL A 209 -6.49 -18.57 -16.02
N PHE A 210 -7.23 -18.20 -14.98
CA PHE A 210 -7.71 -16.84 -14.77
C PHE A 210 -7.17 -16.32 -13.45
N VAL A 211 -6.32 -15.30 -13.51
CA VAL A 211 -5.73 -14.62 -12.35
C VAL A 211 -6.36 -13.24 -12.21
N ARG A 212 -6.82 -12.89 -11.01
CA ARG A 212 -7.44 -11.59 -10.70
C ARG A 212 -6.79 -10.97 -9.48
N LEU A 213 -6.51 -9.66 -9.54
CA LEU A 213 -6.14 -8.83 -8.39
C LEU A 213 -6.98 -7.54 -8.44
N GLY A 214 -8.00 -7.45 -7.58
CA GLY A 214 -8.98 -6.36 -7.65
C GLY A 214 -9.66 -6.28 -9.02
N ARG A 215 -9.42 -5.17 -9.72
CA ARG A 215 -9.95 -4.89 -11.08
C ARG A 215 -9.09 -5.46 -12.20
N GLN A 216 -7.85 -5.81 -11.92
CA GLN A 216 -6.91 -6.35 -12.91
C GLN A 216 -7.16 -7.83 -13.12
N LYS A 217 -7.13 -8.27 -14.37
CA LYS A 217 -7.43 -9.65 -14.78
C LYS A 217 -6.40 -10.11 -15.80
N TRP A 218 -6.06 -11.37 -15.74
CA TRP A 218 -5.21 -12.06 -16.69
C TRP A 218 -5.84 -13.41 -16.99
N LYS A 219 -6.10 -13.68 -18.27
CA LYS A 219 -6.67 -14.94 -18.74
C LYS A 219 -5.68 -15.52 -19.73
N LEU A 220 -5.17 -16.70 -19.42
CA LEU A 220 -4.23 -17.44 -20.24
C LEU A 220 -4.85 -18.80 -20.59
N LYS A 221 -4.54 -19.29 -21.77
CA LYS A 221 -4.91 -20.62 -22.26
C LYS A 221 -3.65 -21.41 -22.53
N GLY A 222 -3.62 -22.63 -22.01
CA GLY A 222 -2.52 -23.55 -22.22
C GLY A 222 -2.97 -24.87 -22.76
N LYS A 223 -2.02 -25.57 -23.38
CA LYS A 223 -2.19 -26.92 -23.89
C LYS A 223 -1.04 -27.79 -23.43
N ILE A 224 -1.35 -29.02 -23.03
CA ILE A 224 -0.36 -30.06 -22.76
C ILE A 224 0.00 -30.73 -24.09
N GLU A 225 1.26 -30.68 -24.47
CA GLU A 225 1.74 -31.27 -25.72
C GLU A 225 2.06 -32.76 -25.56
N THR A 226 2.38 -33.43 -26.67
CA THR A 226 2.64 -34.87 -26.70
C THR A 226 3.92 -35.32 -26.00
N ASP A 227 4.83 -34.38 -25.77
CA ASP A 227 6.10 -34.56 -25.05
C ASP A 227 6.01 -34.08 -23.59
N ASP A 228 4.80 -33.92 -23.05
CA ASP A 228 4.49 -33.36 -21.73
C ASP A 228 4.93 -31.89 -21.54
N SER A 229 5.46 -31.24 -22.58
CA SER A 229 5.70 -29.80 -22.56
C SER A 229 4.38 -29.03 -22.57
N GLN A 230 4.41 -27.77 -22.14
CA GLN A 230 3.21 -26.95 -22.04
C GLN A 230 3.41 -25.68 -22.85
N THR A 231 2.43 -25.37 -23.68
CA THR A 231 2.38 -24.13 -24.45
C THR A 231 1.32 -23.22 -23.84
N TRP A 232 1.61 -21.93 -23.70
CA TRP A 232 0.71 -20.91 -23.15
C TRP A 232 0.63 -19.71 -24.12
N ASP A 233 -0.56 -19.14 -24.28
CA ASP A 233 -0.80 -18.00 -25.17
C ASP A 233 -0.19 -16.68 -24.66
N GLU A 234 -0.21 -16.48 -23.34
CA GLU A 234 0.44 -15.39 -22.63
C GLU A 234 1.27 -15.94 -21.47
N GLU A 235 2.55 -15.57 -21.41
CA GLU A 235 3.46 -16.05 -20.37
C GLU A 235 3.70 -15.04 -19.25
N GLU A 236 3.51 -13.74 -19.49
CA GLU A 236 3.87 -12.69 -18.54
C GLU A 236 2.78 -11.62 -18.41
N LYS A 237 2.54 -11.14 -17.18
CA LYS A 237 1.61 -10.04 -16.91
C LYS A 237 2.06 -9.20 -15.74
N ILE A 238 1.93 -7.88 -15.89
CA ILE A 238 2.13 -6.93 -14.80
C ILE A 238 0.81 -6.64 -14.07
N PHE A 239 0.88 -6.64 -12.74
CA PHE A 239 -0.18 -6.30 -11.80
C PHE A 239 0.26 -5.19 -10.84
N ILE A 240 -0.60 -4.21 -10.60
CA ILE A 240 -0.41 -3.19 -9.56
C ILE A 240 -1.02 -3.70 -8.23
N PRO A 241 -0.27 -3.82 -7.14
CA PRO A 241 -0.82 -4.25 -5.84
C PRO A 241 -1.86 -3.23 -5.33
N ASN A 242 -2.84 -3.70 -4.55
CA ASN A 242 -3.84 -2.86 -3.89
C ASN A 242 -3.86 -3.23 -2.41
N LEU A 243 -4.19 -2.28 -1.52
CA LEU A 243 -4.12 -2.52 -0.07
C LEU A 243 -5.13 -3.55 0.41
N HIS A 244 -6.29 -3.60 -0.23
CA HIS A 244 -7.45 -4.38 0.25
C HIS A 244 -7.78 -5.60 -0.60
N GLU A 245 -6.95 -5.92 -1.58
CA GLU A 245 -7.20 -7.00 -2.55
C GLU A 245 -6.12 -8.08 -2.47
N GLN A 246 -6.56 -9.33 -2.63
CA GLN A 246 -5.72 -10.51 -2.74
C GLN A 246 -5.84 -11.10 -4.15
N PHE A 247 -4.90 -11.94 -4.52
CA PHE A 247 -4.99 -12.68 -5.78
C PHE A 247 -6.07 -13.76 -5.67
N GLU A 248 -6.91 -13.86 -6.69
CA GLU A 248 -7.85 -14.95 -6.89
C GLU A 248 -7.51 -15.64 -8.22
N ILE A 249 -7.25 -16.94 -8.16
CA ILE A 249 -6.85 -17.75 -9.30
C ILE A 249 -7.91 -18.82 -9.53
N LYS A 250 -8.40 -18.94 -10.76
CA LYS A 250 -9.33 -20.00 -11.19
C LYS A 250 -8.72 -20.77 -12.34
N VAL A 251 -8.80 -22.09 -12.28
CA VAL A 251 -8.31 -22.95 -13.37
C VAL A 251 -9.47 -23.76 -13.91
N TRP A 252 -9.63 -23.74 -15.22
CA TRP A 252 -10.64 -24.48 -15.96
C TRP A 252 -9.94 -25.47 -16.89
N CYS A 253 -10.49 -26.68 -17.02
CA CYS A 253 -10.09 -27.63 -18.04
C CYS A 253 -11.10 -27.54 -19.19
N ILE A 254 -10.61 -27.41 -20.41
CA ILE A 254 -11.40 -27.49 -21.63
C ILE A 254 -11.34 -28.92 -22.14
N MET A 255 -12.48 -29.59 -22.11
CA MET A 255 -12.64 -30.94 -22.63
C MET A 255 -13.30 -30.88 -24.01
N GLN A 256 -12.76 -31.64 -24.96
CA GLN A 256 -13.42 -31.85 -26.25
C GLN A 256 -14.50 -32.93 -26.08
N VAL A 257 -15.74 -32.57 -26.38
CA VAL A 257 -16.87 -33.49 -26.34
C VAL A 257 -17.07 -34.07 -27.74
N THR A 258 -16.52 -35.26 -27.97
CA THR A 258 -16.55 -35.95 -29.27
C THR A 258 -17.97 -36.17 -29.78
N GLU A 259 -18.92 -36.45 -28.89
CA GLU A 259 -20.32 -36.75 -29.24
C GLU A 259 -21.11 -35.51 -29.69
N LEU A 260 -20.71 -34.31 -29.27
CA LEU A 260 -21.43 -33.05 -29.57
C LEU A 260 -20.66 -32.11 -30.51
N ARG A 261 -19.45 -32.49 -30.95
CA ARG A 261 -18.50 -31.59 -31.63
C ARG A 261 -18.34 -30.24 -30.92
N GLY A 262 -18.44 -30.26 -29.58
CA GLY A 262 -18.47 -29.07 -28.73
C GLY A 262 -17.32 -29.04 -27.74
N LEU A 263 -17.05 -27.87 -27.17
CA LEU A 263 -16.12 -27.68 -26.07
C LEU A 263 -16.90 -27.55 -24.78
N ALA A 264 -16.58 -28.38 -23.79
CA ALA A 264 -17.09 -28.24 -22.42
C ALA A 264 -15.97 -27.67 -21.53
N THR A 265 -16.30 -26.70 -20.68
CA THR A 265 -15.37 -26.14 -19.69
C THR A 265 -15.75 -26.61 -18.29
N VAL A 266 -14.80 -27.21 -17.57
CA VAL A 266 -14.99 -27.71 -16.21
C VAL A 266 -14.06 -26.96 -15.26
N LEU A 267 -14.59 -26.42 -14.17
CA LEU A 267 -13.78 -25.77 -13.14
C LEU A 267 -12.96 -26.84 -12.41
N VAL A 268 -11.63 -26.71 -12.46
CA VAL A 268 -10.69 -27.59 -11.76
C VAL A 268 -10.51 -27.16 -10.31
N GLY A 269 -10.44 -25.84 -10.09
CA GLY A 269 -10.28 -25.30 -8.74
C GLY A 269 -10.13 -23.78 -8.68
N VAL A 270 -10.20 -23.28 -7.45
CA VAL A 270 -10.05 -21.85 -7.11
C VAL A 270 -9.09 -21.73 -5.93
N VAL A 271 -8.09 -20.85 -6.07
CA VAL A 271 -7.12 -20.57 -5.01
C VAL A 271 -7.04 -19.06 -4.78
N THR A 272 -6.86 -18.67 -3.52
CA THR A 272 -6.54 -17.28 -3.16
C THR A 272 -5.15 -17.20 -2.55
N CYS A 273 -4.36 -16.20 -2.93
CA CYS A 273 -3.07 -15.92 -2.31
C CYS A 273 -2.92 -14.45 -1.89
N ASP A 274 -2.33 -14.25 -0.71
CA ASP A 274 -2.11 -12.92 -0.15
C ASP A 274 -0.94 -12.23 -0.86
N SER A 275 -1.19 -10.99 -1.30
CA SER A 275 -0.21 -10.15 -2.00
C SER A 275 0.96 -9.73 -1.11
N ILE A 276 0.75 -9.73 0.21
CA ILE A 276 1.75 -9.39 1.23
C ILE A 276 3.04 -10.23 1.10
N ASN A 277 2.93 -11.46 0.61
CA ASN A 277 4.06 -12.39 0.55
C ASN A 277 5.08 -12.05 -0.56
N PHE A 278 4.73 -11.17 -1.49
CA PHE A 278 5.52 -10.94 -2.71
C PHE A 278 6.40 -9.69 -2.67
N PHE A 279 6.36 -8.89 -1.60
CA PHE A 279 7.23 -7.71 -1.42
C PHE A 279 8.66 -8.12 -1.03
N THR A 280 9.41 -8.70 -1.98
CA THR A 280 10.81 -9.09 -1.80
C THR A 280 11.61 -8.86 -3.08
N THR A 281 12.92 -8.71 -2.94
CA THR A 281 13.84 -8.48 -4.07
C THR A 281 14.04 -9.68 -4.98
N LYS A 282 13.82 -10.89 -4.47
CA LYS A 282 14.09 -12.13 -5.21
C LYS A 282 12.81 -12.63 -5.89
N PRO A 283 12.90 -13.12 -7.15
CA PRO A 283 11.79 -13.84 -7.76
C PRO A 283 11.31 -14.98 -6.86
N GLN A 284 10.00 -15.02 -6.59
CA GLN A 284 9.38 -16.08 -5.81
C GLN A 284 8.60 -17.04 -6.71
N ALA A 285 8.86 -18.33 -6.58
CA ALA A 285 8.03 -19.36 -7.20
C ALA A 285 6.81 -19.66 -6.30
N ILE A 286 5.62 -19.36 -6.80
CA ILE A 286 4.35 -19.70 -6.18
C ILE A 286 3.92 -21.05 -6.72
N ILE A 287 3.80 -22.06 -5.84
CA ILE A 287 3.23 -23.36 -6.17
C ILE A 287 1.96 -23.50 -5.34
N VAL A 288 0.80 -23.49 -6.01
CA VAL A 288 -0.50 -23.58 -5.36
C VAL A 288 -1.24 -24.84 -5.79
N ASP A 289 -1.79 -25.56 -4.82
CA ASP A 289 -2.65 -26.72 -5.06
C ASP A 289 -4.00 -26.24 -5.59
N ILE A 290 -4.32 -26.59 -6.83
CA ILE A 290 -5.56 -26.16 -7.51
C ILE A 290 -6.72 -27.05 -7.09
N THR A 291 -6.48 -28.37 -7.08
CA THR A 291 -7.47 -29.36 -6.65
C THR A 291 -7.42 -29.51 -5.14
N GLU A 292 -8.54 -29.78 -4.48
CA GLU A 292 -8.61 -30.04 -3.04
C GLU A 292 -7.68 -31.18 -2.58
N LEU A 293 -7.45 -32.17 -3.45
CA LEU A 293 -6.56 -33.30 -3.21
C LEU A 293 -5.07 -33.01 -3.51
N GLY A 294 -4.74 -31.80 -3.98
CA GLY A 294 -3.38 -31.42 -4.36
C GLY A 294 -2.78 -32.20 -5.55
N THR A 295 -3.62 -32.84 -6.37
CA THR A 295 -3.18 -33.65 -7.51
C THR A 295 -2.79 -32.81 -8.72
N ILE A 296 -3.31 -31.59 -8.84
CA ILE A 296 -2.85 -30.59 -9.81
C ILE A 296 -2.44 -29.34 -9.05
N LYS A 297 -1.24 -28.84 -9.36
CA LYS A 297 -0.65 -27.62 -8.83
C LYS A 297 -0.41 -26.63 -9.95
N LEU A 298 -0.56 -25.35 -9.68
CA LEU A 298 -0.17 -24.27 -10.58
C LEU A 298 1.14 -23.67 -10.09
N GLN A 299 2.08 -23.49 -11.01
CA GLN A 299 3.34 -22.80 -10.76
C GLN A 299 3.36 -21.45 -11.48
N LEU A 300 3.51 -20.39 -10.69
CA LEU A 300 3.76 -19.03 -11.15
C LEU A 300 5.09 -18.55 -10.57
N GLU A 301 5.72 -17.59 -11.22
CA GLU A 301 6.84 -16.84 -10.65
C GLU A 301 6.41 -15.37 -10.52
N VAL A 302 6.71 -14.77 -9.37
CA VAL A 302 6.42 -13.37 -9.08
C VAL A 302 7.70 -12.64 -8.77
N LEU A 303 7.96 -11.59 -9.55
CA LEU A 303 9.01 -10.63 -9.30
C LEU A 303 8.36 -9.29 -8.89
N TRP A 304 8.75 -8.76 -7.75
CA TRP A 304 8.33 -7.43 -7.33
C TRP A 304 9.32 -6.37 -7.79
N ASN A 305 8.79 -5.31 -8.39
CA ASN A 305 9.54 -4.13 -8.76
C ASN A 305 8.94 -2.92 -8.05
N SER A 306 9.70 -2.33 -7.11
CA SER A 306 9.25 -1.13 -6.41
C SER A 306 9.42 0.16 -7.22
N SER A 307 10.12 0.10 -8.37
CA SER A 307 10.43 1.28 -9.17
C SER A 307 9.15 1.87 -9.74
N GLN A 308 8.83 3.11 -9.37
CA GLN A 308 7.69 3.82 -9.95
C GLN A 308 7.76 3.84 -11.49
N PRO A 309 6.64 3.60 -12.21
CA PRO A 309 6.60 3.66 -13.67
C PRO A 309 6.91 5.05 -14.27
N ASN A 310 7.11 6.09 -13.45
CA ASN A 310 7.27 7.47 -13.89
C ASN A 310 8.68 8.07 -13.76
N MET A 311 9.63 7.44 -13.05
CA MET A 311 11.02 7.96 -13.02
C MET A 311 11.95 7.31 -14.04
N SER A 312 11.62 6.13 -14.59
CA SER A 312 12.46 5.44 -15.58
C SER A 312 12.21 5.82 -17.04
N LYS A 313 11.23 6.69 -17.34
CA LYS A 313 10.93 7.16 -18.71
C LYS A 313 11.20 8.65 -18.96
N LYS A 314 11.69 9.40 -17.97
CA LYS A 314 12.01 10.84 -18.13
C LYS A 314 13.50 11.20 -18.02
N THR A 315 14.39 10.23 -17.83
CA THR A 315 15.84 10.48 -17.76
C THR A 315 16.60 10.06 -19.02
N LEU A 316 15.90 9.76 -20.11
CA LEU A 316 16.49 9.49 -21.42
C LEU A 316 15.97 10.46 -22.49
N ASP A 317 15.83 11.74 -22.16
CA ASP A 317 15.83 12.84 -23.13
C ASP A 317 15.87 14.18 -22.39
N THR A 318 17.06 14.55 -21.91
CA THR A 318 17.38 15.95 -21.57
C THR A 318 18.89 16.15 -21.57
N SER A 319 19.52 15.87 -22.72
CA SER A 319 20.75 16.57 -23.07
C SER A 319 20.39 18.02 -23.37
N HIS A 320 20.15 18.84 -22.34
CA HIS A 320 20.18 20.32 -22.30
C HIS A 320 19.56 20.81 -20.99
N ASN A 321 20.27 20.63 -19.87
CA ASN A 321 20.23 21.57 -18.75
C ASN A 321 21.26 21.17 -17.67
N THR A 322 22.54 21.36 -17.98
CA THR A 322 23.65 21.14 -17.04
C THR A 322 23.94 22.34 -16.12
N ASP A 323 23.09 23.38 -16.10
CA ASP A 323 23.40 24.63 -15.38
C ASP A 323 22.58 24.92 -14.11
N LEU A 324 21.61 24.07 -13.75
CA LEU A 324 20.78 24.31 -12.53
C LEU A 324 21.17 23.46 -11.31
N LEU A 325 22.01 22.43 -11.48
CA LEU A 325 22.47 21.57 -10.38
C LEU A 325 23.87 21.95 -9.83
N LYS A 326 24.51 22.98 -10.38
CA LYS A 326 25.80 23.52 -9.87
C LYS A 326 25.65 24.61 -8.79
N ARG A 327 24.44 24.91 -8.31
CA ARG A 327 24.19 26.01 -7.35
C ARG A 327 23.97 25.58 -5.90
N LEU A 328 24.19 24.32 -5.54
CA LEU A 328 24.00 23.84 -4.16
C LEU A 328 25.21 23.10 -3.57
N THR A 329 26.41 23.28 -4.12
CA THR A 329 27.63 22.75 -3.51
C THR A 329 28.74 23.80 -3.58
N CYS A 330 29.35 24.09 -2.44
CA CYS A 330 30.32 25.15 -2.14
C CYS A 330 29.70 26.55 -1.96
N ASP A 331 29.26 26.85 -0.75
CA ASP A 331 30.00 27.74 0.14
C ASP A 331 29.30 27.71 1.51
N ASP A 332 29.92 27.04 2.48
CA ASP A 332 29.83 27.31 3.94
C ASP A 332 30.71 26.30 4.70
N LEU A 333 31.97 26.25 4.31
CA LEU A 333 33.07 25.87 5.20
C LEU A 333 34.04 27.03 5.17
N TRP A 334 34.29 27.58 6.37
CA TRP A 334 35.29 28.57 6.79
C TRP A 334 34.75 29.94 7.25
N ILE A 335 34.86 30.09 8.58
CA ILE A 335 34.77 31.28 9.48
C ILE A 335 33.45 31.45 10.22
#